data_AF-A9D2W0-F1
#
_entry.id   AF-A9D2W0-F1
#
_cell.length_a   1.000
_cell.length_b   1.000
_cell.length_c   1.000
_cell.angle_alpha   90.00
_cell.angle_beta   90.00
_cell.angle_gamma   90.00
#
_symmetry.space_group_name_H-M   'P 1'
#
loop_
_entity.id
_entity.type
_entity.pdbx_description
1 polymer ?
#
loop_
_entity_poly.entity_id
_entity_poly.type
_entity_poly.pdbx_seq_one_letter_code
_entity_poly.pdbx_strand_id
1 'polypeptide(L)'
;FKVPIESQLTDWVKTDSTPAPFEMQDEAEFKSDSDEGGIVRFKQQDLTEAEVLAHIEVGKQVHKLALHFGQSIAFLLQSDAGIKRLKFSEEFRAGNDEVGTEDPMARLDADFALMSSELIALMNSLVEALGGLEESI
;
A
#
# COMPACT_ATOMS: atom_id res chain seq x y z
N PHE A 1 -13.62 1.48 7.64
CA PHE A 1 -13.68 2.26 6.39
C PHE A 1 -15.10 2.15 5.86
N LYS A 2 -15.61 3.17 5.17
CA LYS A 2 -17.01 3.16 4.67
C LYS A 2 -17.31 2.00 3.74
N VAL A 3 -16.29 1.48 3.05
CA VAL A 3 -16.33 0.32 2.18
C VAL A 3 -15.26 -0.68 2.64
N PRO A 4 -15.51 -2.00 2.60
CA PRO A 4 -14.50 -3.01 2.91
C PRO A 4 -13.25 -2.83 2.04
N ILE A 5 -12.06 -2.90 2.64
CA ILE A 5 -10.80 -2.62 1.94
C ILE A 5 -10.57 -3.67 0.85
N GLU A 6 -10.82 -4.95 1.14
CA GLU A 6 -10.68 -6.06 0.19
C GLU A 6 -11.53 -5.87 -1.07
N SER A 7 -12.71 -5.28 -0.95
CA SER A 7 -13.56 -4.94 -2.10
C SER A 7 -12.89 -3.88 -2.98
N GLN A 8 -12.33 -2.84 -2.36
CA GLN A 8 -11.63 -1.75 -3.07
C GLN A 8 -10.34 -2.24 -3.72
N LEU A 9 -9.52 -3.03 -3.01
CA LEU A 9 -8.30 -3.61 -3.58
C LEU A 9 -8.61 -4.56 -4.74
N THR A 10 -9.71 -5.32 -4.65
CA THR A 10 -10.15 -6.20 -5.74
C THR A 10 -10.53 -5.39 -6.97
N ASP A 11 -11.23 -4.27 -6.78
CA ASP A 11 -11.59 -3.37 -7.88
C ASP A 11 -10.34 -2.74 -8.54
N TRP A 12 -9.34 -2.31 -7.76
CA TRP A 12 -8.10 -1.75 -8.29
C TRP A 12 -7.34 -2.74 -9.17
N VAL A 13 -7.22 -4.00 -8.72
CA VAL A 13 -6.59 -5.07 -9.52
C VAL A 13 -7.42 -5.38 -10.77
N LYS A 14 -8.75 -5.49 -10.62
CA LYS A 14 -9.64 -5.86 -11.73
C LYS A 14 -9.69 -4.81 -12.84
N THR A 15 -9.60 -3.53 -12.47
CA THR A 15 -9.71 -2.41 -13.41
C THR A 15 -8.36 -1.88 -13.88
N ASP A 16 -7.25 -2.44 -13.38
CA ASP A 16 -5.90 -1.90 -13.57
C ASP A 16 -5.84 -0.38 -13.30
N SER A 17 -6.53 0.04 -12.23
CA SER A 17 -6.70 1.45 -11.89
C SER A 17 -6.55 1.64 -10.40
N THR A 18 -5.38 2.12 -10.00
CA THR A 18 -5.09 2.49 -8.62
C THR A 18 -5.25 4.01 -8.46
N PRO A 19 -5.96 4.51 -7.42
CA PRO A 19 -6.09 5.94 -7.18
C PRO A 19 -4.72 6.60 -6.97
N ALA A 20 -4.49 7.74 -7.63
CA ALA A 20 -3.31 8.54 -7.35
C ALA A 20 -3.29 8.97 -5.87
N PRO A 21 -2.11 9.03 -5.22
CA PRO A 21 -0.75 8.85 -5.77
C PRO A 21 -0.20 7.41 -5.60
N PHE A 22 -1.07 6.40 -5.55
CA PHE A 22 -0.66 5.01 -5.40
C PHE A 22 -0.44 4.33 -6.74
N GLU A 23 0.56 3.46 -6.78
CA GLU A 23 0.86 2.60 -7.92
C GLU A 23 0.89 1.14 -7.47
N MET A 24 0.06 0.31 -8.10
CA MET A 24 0.05 -1.13 -7.89
C MET A 24 1.38 -1.76 -8.31
N GLN A 25 1.88 -2.67 -7.47
CA GLN A 25 3.11 -3.42 -7.71
C GLN A 25 2.80 -4.90 -8.00
N ASP A 26 3.84 -5.72 -8.09
CA ASP A 26 3.82 -7.10 -8.59
C ASP A 26 3.58 -8.19 -7.50
N GLU A 27 3.02 -7.81 -6.34
CA GLU A 27 2.76 -8.73 -5.22
C GLU A 27 1.36 -8.54 -4.65
N ALA A 28 0.63 -9.65 -4.51
CA ALA A 28 -0.69 -9.68 -3.90
C ALA A 28 -1.05 -11.03 -3.25
N GLU A 29 -1.99 -11.03 -2.32
CA GLU A 29 -2.58 -12.24 -1.72
C GLU A 29 -4.10 -12.20 -1.90
N PHE A 30 -4.66 -13.22 -2.56
CA PHE A 30 -6.10 -13.34 -2.72
C PHE A 30 -6.63 -14.48 -1.84
N LYS A 31 -7.81 -14.31 -1.27
CA LYS A 31 -8.49 -15.34 -0.45
C LYS A 31 -9.94 -15.47 -0.89
N SER A 32 -10.51 -16.65 -0.70
CA SER A 32 -11.95 -16.85 -0.84
C SER A 32 -12.68 -16.42 0.44
N ASP A 33 -13.94 -16.00 0.31
CA ASP A 33 -14.78 -15.55 1.44
C ASP A 33 -15.18 -16.68 2.41
N SER A 34 -15.04 -17.94 1.99
CA SER A 34 -15.32 -19.10 2.86
C SER A 34 -14.16 -19.35 3.83
N ASP A 35 -14.46 -19.71 5.09
CA ASP A 35 -13.45 -20.05 6.10
C ASP A 35 -12.53 -21.24 5.73
N GLU A 36 -13.00 -22.16 4.88
CA GLU A 36 -12.20 -23.26 4.28
C GLU A 36 -11.61 -22.89 2.91
N GLY A 37 -11.64 -21.60 2.58
CA GLY A 37 -11.29 -21.03 1.29
C GLY A 37 -9.80 -21.10 0.96
N GLY A 38 -9.50 -21.27 -0.32
CA GLY A 38 -8.11 -21.31 -0.79
C GLY A 38 -7.44 -19.94 -0.82
N ILE A 39 -6.19 -19.88 -0.39
CA ILE A 39 -5.33 -18.69 -0.51
C ILE A 39 -4.42 -18.85 -1.74
N VAL A 40 -4.28 -17.80 -2.55
CA VAL A 40 -3.25 -17.71 -3.58
C VAL A 40 -2.38 -16.48 -3.33
N ARG A 41 -1.08 -16.60 -3.58
CA ARG A 41 -0.10 -15.51 -3.42
C ARG A 41 0.69 -15.34 -4.70
N PHE A 42 0.75 -14.11 -5.15
CA PHE A 42 1.53 -13.68 -6.30
C PHE A 42 2.73 -12.88 -5.81
N LYS A 43 3.87 -13.10 -6.46
CA LYS A 43 5.10 -12.35 -6.24
C LYS A 43 5.80 -12.23 -7.59
N GLN A 44 6.29 -11.03 -7.90
CA GLN A 44 6.94 -10.76 -9.17
C GLN A 44 6.08 -11.16 -10.36
N GLN A 45 4.77 -10.90 -10.25
CA GLN A 45 3.76 -11.21 -11.25
C GLN A 45 3.05 -9.94 -11.67
N ASP A 46 2.79 -9.79 -12.96
CA ASP A 46 1.86 -8.79 -13.45
C ASP A 46 0.44 -9.15 -13.02
N LEU A 47 -0.15 -8.33 -12.14
CA LEU A 47 -1.46 -8.60 -11.55
C LEU A 47 -2.62 -8.36 -12.53
N THR A 48 -2.35 -7.78 -13.70
CA THR A 48 -3.33 -7.50 -14.76
C THR A 48 -3.49 -8.66 -15.73
N GLU A 49 -2.63 -9.68 -15.64
CA GLU A 49 -2.69 -10.84 -16.52
C GLU A 49 -3.94 -11.69 -16.29
N ALA A 50 -4.46 -12.28 -17.37
CA ALA A 50 -5.70 -13.03 -17.37
C ALA A 50 -5.70 -14.20 -16.35
N GLU A 51 -4.54 -14.82 -16.10
CA GLU A 51 -4.42 -15.90 -15.11
C GLU A 51 -4.57 -15.43 -13.66
N VAL A 52 -4.10 -14.21 -13.36
CA VAL A 52 -4.30 -13.57 -12.05
C VAL A 52 -5.77 -13.18 -11.90
N LEU A 53 -6.33 -12.50 -12.91
CA LEU A 53 -7.72 -12.05 -12.91
C LEU A 53 -8.72 -13.21 -12.86
N ALA A 54 -8.39 -14.38 -13.42
CA ALA A 54 -9.22 -15.58 -13.32
C ALA A 54 -9.52 -15.98 -11.87
N HIS A 55 -8.61 -15.70 -10.93
CA HIS A 55 -8.86 -15.95 -9.52
C HIS A 55 -9.91 -15.02 -8.91
N ILE A 56 -10.01 -13.78 -9.38
CA ILE A 56 -11.06 -12.83 -8.98
C ILE A 56 -12.41 -13.28 -9.56
N GLU A 57 -12.43 -13.74 -10.82
CA GLU A 57 -13.66 -14.21 -11.48
C GLU A 57 -14.26 -15.47 -10.83
N VAL A 58 -13.45 -16.30 -10.17
CA VAL A 58 -13.95 -17.44 -9.36
C VAL A 58 -14.25 -17.07 -7.90
N GLY A 59 -14.33 -15.77 -7.58
CA GLY A 59 -14.81 -15.26 -6.30
C GLY A 59 -13.74 -15.13 -5.20
N LYS A 60 -12.45 -14.99 -5.55
CA LYS A 60 -11.45 -14.55 -4.57
C LYS A 60 -11.39 -13.03 -4.51
N GLN A 61 -11.12 -12.51 -3.32
CA GLN A 61 -10.89 -11.08 -3.07
C GLN A 61 -9.42 -10.82 -2.71
N VAL A 62 -8.95 -9.62 -3.02
CA VAL A 62 -7.59 -9.16 -2.75
C VAL A 62 -7.48 -8.75 -1.28
N HIS A 63 -6.73 -9.50 -0.49
CA HIS A 63 -6.52 -9.23 0.93
C HIS A 63 -5.18 -8.56 1.25
N LYS A 64 -4.22 -8.65 0.34
CA LYS A 64 -2.96 -7.92 0.42
C LYS A 64 -2.57 -7.42 -0.96
N LEU A 65 -2.11 -6.17 -1.05
CA LEU A 65 -1.65 -5.57 -2.30
C LEU A 65 -0.39 -4.75 -2.02
N ALA A 66 0.67 -5.00 -2.79
CA ALA A 66 1.88 -4.20 -2.76
C ALA A 66 1.66 -2.91 -3.55
N LEU A 67 2.03 -1.78 -2.93
CA LEU A 67 1.81 -0.44 -3.45
C LEU A 67 3.08 0.38 -3.31
N HIS A 68 3.30 1.27 -4.27
CA HIS A 68 4.15 2.44 -4.12
C HIS A 68 3.29 3.67 -3.89
N PHE A 69 3.75 4.57 -3.03
CA PHE A 69 3.17 5.87 -2.78
C PHE A 69 4.14 6.94 -3.28
N GLY A 70 3.75 7.73 -4.28
CA GLY A 70 4.50 8.91 -4.74
C GLY A 70 5.98 8.69 -5.04
N GLN A 71 6.40 7.49 -5.45
CA GLN A 71 7.81 7.06 -5.59
C GLN A 71 8.67 7.18 -4.31
N SER A 72 8.05 7.47 -3.15
CA SER A 72 8.73 7.71 -1.87
C SER A 72 8.64 6.52 -0.92
N ILE A 73 7.51 5.80 -0.90
CA ILE A 73 7.27 4.69 0.03
C ILE A 73 6.76 3.46 -0.71
N ALA A 74 7.45 2.33 -0.52
CA ALA A 74 6.96 1.01 -0.87
C ALA A 74 6.37 0.31 0.36
N PHE A 75 5.20 -0.32 0.24
CA PHE A 75 4.54 -1.02 1.34
C PHE A 75 3.58 -2.10 0.85
N LEU A 76 3.14 -2.96 1.77
CA LEU A 76 2.09 -3.96 1.56
C LEU A 76 0.86 -3.55 2.39
N LEU A 77 -0.21 -3.16 1.72
CA LEU A 77 -1.50 -2.88 2.35
C LEU A 77 -2.27 -4.18 2.55
N GLN A 78 -2.92 -4.31 3.70
CA GLN A 78 -3.77 -5.43 4.04
C GLN A 78 -5.24 -5.01 4.18
N SER A 79 -6.17 -5.95 3.99
CA SER A 79 -7.61 -5.73 4.16
C SER A 79 -8.03 -5.36 5.60
N ASP A 80 -7.18 -5.65 6.59
CA ASP A 80 -7.34 -5.23 8.00
C ASP A 80 -6.78 -3.81 8.27
N ALA A 81 -6.51 -3.05 7.21
CA ALA A 81 -5.80 -1.76 7.23
C ALA A 81 -4.34 -1.84 7.72
N GLY A 82 -3.80 -3.03 7.90
CA GLY A 82 -2.39 -3.24 8.26
C GLY A 82 -1.46 -2.77 7.13
N ILE A 83 -0.46 -1.97 7.49
CA ILE A 83 0.62 -1.56 6.61
C ILE A 83 1.87 -2.34 6.99
N LYS A 84 2.39 -3.15 6.07
CA LYS A 84 3.59 -3.98 6.29
C LYS A 84 4.69 -3.63 5.30
N ARG A 85 5.92 -4.01 5.66
CA ARG A 85 7.12 -3.85 4.81
C ARG A 85 7.33 -2.42 4.32
N LEU A 86 7.02 -1.44 5.16
CA LEU A 86 7.19 -0.03 4.85
C LEU A 86 8.68 0.26 4.59
N LYS A 87 8.98 0.80 3.41
CA LYS A 87 10.34 1.11 2.97
C LYS A 87 10.35 2.45 2.24
N PHE A 88 11.10 3.41 2.76
CA PHE A 88 11.35 4.67 2.06
C PHE A 88 12.37 4.46 0.93
N SER A 89 12.18 5.16 -0.19
CA SER A 89 13.12 5.17 -1.31
C SER A 89 14.42 5.87 -0.93
N GLU A 90 15.51 5.50 -1.60
CA GLU A 90 16.81 6.14 -1.38
C GLU A 90 16.78 7.61 -1.80
N GLU A 91 16.10 7.92 -2.91
CA GLU A 91 15.90 9.28 -3.39
C GLU A 91 15.17 10.15 -2.36
N PHE A 92 14.10 9.64 -1.76
CA PHE A 92 13.39 10.36 -0.70
C PHE A 92 14.29 10.62 0.51
N ARG A 93 15.08 9.62 0.93
CA ARG A 93 15.99 9.75 2.09
C ARG A 93 17.15 10.70 1.84
N ALA A 94 17.57 10.86 0.58
CA ALA A 94 18.63 11.79 0.21
C ALA A 94 18.25 13.26 0.43
N GLY A 95 16.96 13.58 0.66
CA GLY A 95 16.47 14.93 0.93
C GLY A 95 17.15 15.64 2.12
N ASN A 96 17.77 14.89 3.03
CA ASN A 96 18.50 15.44 4.17
C ASN A 96 20.03 15.30 4.06
N ASP A 97 20.60 14.86 2.92
CA ASP A 97 22.04 14.58 2.82
C ASP A 97 22.94 15.79 3.09
N GLU A 98 22.42 17.00 2.93
CA GLU A 98 23.10 18.26 3.29
C GLU A 98 23.16 18.52 4.80
N VAL A 99 22.32 17.86 5.60
CA VAL A 99 22.42 17.85 7.07
C VAL A 99 23.65 17.02 7.42
N GLY A 100 24.80 17.70 7.48
CA GLY A 100 26.12 17.08 7.66
C GLY A 100 26.19 16.13 8.86
N THR A 101 27.15 15.22 8.83
CA THR A 101 27.30 14.14 9.82
C THR A 101 27.88 14.58 11.17
N GLU A 102 28.12 15.88 11.36
CA GLU A 102 28.87 16.43 12.50
C GLU A 102 28.04 16.48 13.79
N ASP A 103 26.70 16.55 13.68
CA ASP A 103 25.77 16.45 14.80
C ASP A 103 24.76 15.30 14.55
N PRO A 104 25.00 14.11 15.13
CA PRO A 104 24.10 12.98 14.99
C PRO A 104 22.68 13.22 15.51
N MET A 105 22.50 14.10 16.50
CA MET A 105 21.16 14.41 17.03
C MET A 105 20.39 15.31 16.06
N ALA A 106 21.05 16.33 15.50
CA ALA A 106 20.44 17.17 14.48
C ALA A 106 20.07 16.36 13.22
N ARG A 107 20.90 15.39 12.81
CA ARG A 107 20.57 14.51 11.68
C ARG A 107 19.35 13.62 11.99
N LEU A 108 19.30 13.05 13.19
CA LEU A 108 18.16 12.23 13.60
C LEU A 108 16.85 13.04 13.61
N ASP A 109 16.87 14.26 14.15
CA ASP A 109 15.70 15.13 14.18
C ASP A 109 15.22 15.49 12.78
N ALA A 110 16.15 15.80 11.86
CA ALA A 110 15.83 16.09 10.47
C ALA A 110 15.22 14.87 9.75
N ASP A 111 15.83 13.69 9.92
CA ASP A 111 15.33 12.45 9.31
C ASP A 111 13.96 12.05 9.87
N PHE A 112 13.76 12.22 11.18
CA PHE A 112 12.48 11.95 11.82
C PHE A 112 11.38 12.89 11.32
N ALA A 113 11.68 14.19 11.18
CA ALA A 113 10.73 15.16 10.64
C ALA A 113 10.35 14.83 9.19
N LEU A 114 11.34 14.54 8.34
CA LEU A 114 11.14 14.16 6.94
C LEU A 114 10.27 12.91 6.83
N MET A 115 10.65 11.82 7.50
CA MET A 115 9.91 10.55 7.45
C MET A 115 8.49 10.69 8.03
N SER A 116 8.33 11.43 9.13
CA SER A 116 7.01 11.64 9.74
C SER A 116 6.07 12.43 8.82
N SER A 117 6.59 13.43 8.12
CA SER A 117 5.79 14.22 7.17
C SER A 117 5.24 13.36 6.02
N GLU A 118 6.06 12.45 5.50
CA GLU A 118 5.65 11.55 4.42
C GLU A 118 4.68 10.48 4.89
N LEU A 119 4.84 9.97 6.12
CA LEU A 119 3.87 9.06 6.73
C LEU A 119 2.50 9.75 6.91
N ILE A 120 2.46 11.02 7.30
CA ILE A 120 1.21 11.78 7.38
C ILE A 120 0.56 11.89 5.99
N ALA A 121 1.34 12.21 4.96
CA ALA A 121 0.86 12.28 3.58
C ALA A 121 0.31 10.92 3.10
N LEU A 122 1.03 9.83 3.37
CA LEU A 122 0.60 8.46 3.07
C LEU A 122 -0.72 8.12 3.75
N MET A 123 -0.83 8.39 5.06
CA MET A 123 -2.04 8.06 5.83
C MET A 123 -3.26 8.85 5.34
N ASN A 124 -3.11 10.14 5.07
CA ASN A 124 -4.19 10.97 4.53
C ASN A 124 -4.64 10.45 3.16
N SER A 125 -3.69 10.16 2.28
CA SER A 125 -3.97 9.65 0.93
C SER A 125 -4.62 8.26 0.97
N LEU A 126 -4.19 7.37 1.88
CA LEU A 126 -4.81 6.06 2.07
C LEU A 126 -6.26 6.19 2.54
N VAL A 127 -6.53 7.10 3.48
CA VAL A 127 -7.89 7.34 3.97
C VAL A 127 -8.79 7.82 2.84
N GLU A 128 -8.32 8.75 2.02
CA GLU A 128 -9.07 9.25 0.87
C GLU A 128 -9.29 8.18 -0.19
N ALA A 129 -8.23 7.48 -0.61
CA ALA A 129 -8.28 6.44 -1.63
C ALA A 129 -9.18 5.26 -1.24
N LEU A 130 -9.24 4.91 0.05
CA LEU A 130 -10.08 3.84 0.60
C LEU A 130 -11.51 4.32 0.95
N GLY A 131 -11.97 5.44 0.40
CA GLY A 131 -13.36 5.90 0.52
C GLY A 131 -13.70 6.55 1.87
N GLY A 132 -12.70 6.88 2.67
CA GLY A 132 -12.85 7.55 3.97
C GLY A 132 -13.16 6.62 5.15
N LEU A 133 -12.99 7.19 6.35
CA LEU A 133 -13.36 6.54 7.60
C LEU A 133 -14.87 6.63 7.84
N GLU A 134 -15.40 5.69 8.61
CA GLU A 134 -16.76 5.80 9.13
C GLU A 134 -16.82 6.94 10.17
N GLU A 135 -17.96 7.62 10.26
CA GLU A 135 -18.16 8.59 11.34
C GLU A 135 -18.20 7.85 12.66
N SER A 136 -17.29 8.20 13.57
CA SER A 136 -17.34 7.73 14.95
C SER A 136 -18.61 8.27 15.59
N ILE A 137 -19.54 7.38 15.97
CA ILE A 137 -20.71 7.72 16.78
C ILE A 137 -20.28 8.04 18.21
#